data_AF-A0A8C5D2R4-F1
#
_entry.id   AF-A0A8C5D2R4-F1
#
_cell.length_a   1.000
_cell.length_b   1.000
_cell.length_c   1.000
_cell.angle_alpha   90.00
_cell.angle_beta   90.00
_cell.angle_gamma   90.00
#
_symmetry.space_group_name_H-M   'P 1'
#
loop_
_entity.id
_entity.type
_entity.pdbx_description
1 polymer ?
#
loop_
_entity_poly.entity_id
_entity_poly.type
_entity_poly.pdbx_seq_one_letter_code
_entity_poly.pdbx_strand_id
1 'polypeptide(L)'
;MISKMSCALGRVAPLLARALHSGSRTSSTAASRQAQRTLTPEEVYAREDKYGAHNYHPLPVALERGEGLYVWDVEGNRYYDFLSAYSAVNQGHCHPKIIAALNAQASRLTLTSRAFYNDVLGSYEEYITKLFGYHKVLPMNTGVEGGETACKLARKWAYTVKGVPKNQAKIIFAEGNFWGRTMAAISSSTDPSSYEGFGPFMPGFELVPYNDIPSLEKALQDPNVAAFMVEPIQGEAGVVVPDQGYLTKVRELCTQNNVLWIADEVQTGLAGVRPDIVILGKALSGGVYPISAVLCDDEVMLTIKPGEHGSTYGGNPLACQVAMAALEVMEEERLAENAEWMGRILRSELRKLPSEVVTCVRGKGLLNAIVIKETKGTFTPKEQRHLF
;
A
#
# COMPACT_ATOMS: atom_id res chain seq x y z
N MET A 1 -43.48 -4.85 -50.44
CA MET A 1 -43.62 -6.06 -51.28
C MET A 1 -42.68 -7.11 -50.71
N ILE A 2 -43.19 -8.04 -49.91
CA ILE A 2 -43.42 -9.48 -50.25
C ILE A 2 -42.06 -10.21 -50.34
N SER A 3 -41.72 -11.25 -49.55
CA SER A 3 -42.53 -12.37 -49.07
C SER A 3 -41.96 -13.01 -47.80
N LYS A 4 -42.86 -13.45 -46.92
CA LYS A 4 -42.67 -14.49 -45.88
C LYS A 4 -42.68 -15.88 -46.53
N MET A 5 -42.13 -16.90 -45.85
CA MET A 5 -42.75 -18.23 -45.77
C MET A 5 -42.28 -19.00 -44.53
N SER A 6 -43.12 -19.94 -44.10
CA SER A 6 -43.28 -20.54 -42.76
C SER A 6 -43.42 -22.07 -42.90
N CYS A 7 -43.09 -22.85 -41.87
CA CYS A 7 -43.76 -24.12 -41.44
C CYS A 7 -43.03 -24.67 -40.18
N ALA A 8 -43.61 -24.78 -38.98
CA ALA A 8 -44.67 -25.68 -38.45
C ALA A 8 -44.20 -27.17 -38.33
N LEU A 9 -43.97 -27.76 -37.14
CA LEU A 9 -44.85 -28.24 -36.03
C LEU A 9 -45.20 -29.76 -36.09
N GLY A 10 -45.02 -30.46 -34.95
CA GLY A 10 -45.66 -31.75 -34.60
C GLY A 10 -44.66 -32.92 -34.37
N ARG A 11 -44.76 -33.84 -33.39
CA ARG A 11 -45.77 -34.22 -32.37
C ARG A 11 -45.12 -35.09 -31.26
N VAL A 12 -45.41 -34.78 -30.00
CA VAL A 12 -45.92 -35.60 -28.87
C VAL A 12 -45.74 -37.15 -28.87
N ALA A 13 -44.98 -37.64 -27.86
CA ALA A 13 -45.14 -38.74 -26.84
C ALA A 13 -45.89 -40.07 -27.18
N PRO A 14 -45.57 -41.27 -26.58
CA PRO A 14 -45.75 -41.50 -25.13
C PRO A 14 -44.78 -42.49 -24.41
N LEU A 15 -45.00 -42.58 -23.09
CA LEU A 15 -44.37 -43.40 -22.03
C LEU A 15 -44.30 -44.92 -22.27
N LEU A 16 -43.30 -45.56 -21.65
CA LEU A 16 -43.47 -46.86 -21.00
C LEU A 16 -42.49 -47.01 -19.82
N ALA A 17 -43.04 -47.44 -18.69
CA ALA A 17 -42.40 -47.63 -17.39
C ALA A 17 -42.21 -49.11 -17.05
N ARG A 18 -41.45 -49.36 -15.96
CA ARG A 18 -41.16 -50.61 -15.21
C ARG A 18 -40.03 -51.48 -15.78
N ALA A 19 -39.19 -52.13 -14.97
CA ALA A 19 -38.86 -52.07 -13.55
C ALA A 19 -37.57 -52.91 -13.33
N LEU A 20 -36.75 -52.47 -12.37
CA LEU A 20 -35.87 -53.23 -11.44
C LEU A 20 -35.27 -54.57 -11.90
N HIS A 21 -33.95 -54.72 -11.78
CA HIS A 21 -33.31 -55.66 -10.84
C HIS A 21 -31.84 -55.31 -10.55
N SER A 22 -31.59 -55.17 -9.24
CA SER A 22 -30.36 -55.36 -8.45
C SER A 22 -29.01 -55.60 -9.15
N GLY A 23 -28.06 -54.73 -8.82
CA GLY A 23 -26.62 -54.97 -8.94
C GLY A 23 -25.86 -54.02 -8.03
N SER A 24 -25.85 -54.29 -6.72
CA SER A 24 -25.02 -53.58 -5.75
C SER A 24 -23.54 -53.84 -6.06
N ARG A 25 -22.87 -52.85 -6.66
CA ARG A 25 -21.42 -52.70 -6.54
C ARG A 25 -21.16 -51.47 -5.70
N THR A 26 -21.04 -51.71 -4.40
CA THR A 26 -20.37 -50.80 -3.47
C THR A 26 -18.90 -50.69 -3.90
N SER A 27 -18.60 -49.79 -4.84
CA SER A 27 -17.26 -49.23 -4.93
C SER A 27 -17.13 -48.25 -3.77
N SER A 28 -16.75 -48.77 -2.60
CA SER A 28 -16.25 -47.95 -1.52
C SER A 28 -15.02 -47.22 -2.05
N THR A 29 -15.20 -45.95 -2.43
CA THR A 29 -14.07 -45.05 -2.65
C THR A 29 -13.38 -44.90 -1.32
N ALA A 30 -12.34 -45.71 -1.11
CA ALA A 30 -11.32 -45.53 -0.10
C ALA A 30 -10.44 -44.30 -0.42
N ALA A 31 -11.04 -43.22 -0.93
CA ALA A 31 -10.57 -41.87 -0.69
C ALA A 31 -11.06 -41.52 0.71
N SER A 32 -10.39 -42.14 1.68
CA SER A 32 -10.55 -41.87 3.10
C SER A 32 -10.61 -40.36 3.30
N ARG A 33 -11.61 -39.92 4.08
CA ARG A 33 -11.52 -38.70 4.87
C ARG A 33 -10.20 -38.77 5.66
N GLN A 34 -9.10 -38.30 5.07
CA GLN A 34 -8.02 -37.77 5.87
C GLN A 34 -8.67 -36.59 6.55
N ALA A 35 -9.00 -36.75 7.83
CA ALA A 35 -9.16 -35.61 8.71
C ALA A 35 -7.93 -34.73 8.41
N GLN A 36 -8.15 -33.56 7.82
CA GLN A 36 -7.08 -32.62 7.52
C GLN A 36 -6.35 -32.41 8.84
N ARG A 37 -5.16 -32.99 8.96
CA ARG A 37 -4.33 -32.83 10.14
C ARG A 37 -4.07 -31.33 10.25
N THR A 38 -4.54 -30.71 11.32
CA THR A 38 -4.25 -29.30 11.61
C THR A 38 -2.74 -29.14 11.74
N LEU A 39 -2.17 -28.17 11.03
CA LEU A 39 -0.76 -27.83 11.11
C LEU A 39 -0.47 -27.32 12.53
N THR A 40 0.64 -27.76 13.15
CA THR A 40 1.07 -27.13 14.41
C THR A 40 1.87 -25.87 14.14
N PRO A 41 1.91 -24.90 15.08
CA PRO A 41 2.74 -23.70 14.93
C PRO A 41 4.22 -24.02 14.65
N GLU A 42 4.79 -25.02 15.33
CA GLU A 42 6.20 -25.43 15.14
C GLU A 42 6.45 -25.95 13.73
N GLU A 43 5.49 -26.66 13.12
CA GLU A 43 5.61 -27.11 11.73
C GLU A 43 5.60 -25.92 10.75
N VAL A 44 4.85 -24.86 11.06
CA VAL A 44 4.83 -23.62 10.26
C VAL A 44 6.16 -22.90 10.40
N TYR A 45 6.62 -22.64 11.63
CA TYR A 45 7.87 -21.92 11.89
C TYR A 45 9.09 -22.66 11.34
N ALA A 46 9.19 -23.98 11.57
CA ALA A 46 10.31 -24.77 11.08
C ALA A 46 10.35 -24.85 9.55
N ARG A 47 9.19 -24.77 8.88
CA ARG A 47 9.13 -24.72 7.42
C ARG A 47 9.61 -23.38 6.89
N GLU A 48 9.17 -22.27 7.50
CA GLU A 48 9.65 -20.94 7.13
C GLU A 48 11.13 -20.77 7.44
N ASP A 49 11.61 -21.22 8.59
CA ASP A 49 13.04 -21.22 8.94
C ASP A 49 13.87 -22.05 7.94
N LYS A 50 13.38 -23.20 7.50
CA LYS A 50 14.14 -24.04 6.56
C LYS A 50 14.26 -23.43 5.15
N TYR A 51 13.21 -22.75 4.68
CA TYR A 51 13.08 -22.36 3.26
C TYR A 51 13.07 -20.84 3.01
N GLY A 52 12.91 -20.02 4.06
CA GLY A 52 12.83 -18.57 3.99
C GLY A 52 14.21 -17.90 3.84
N ALA A 53 14.19 -16.61 3.49
CA ALA A 53 15.41 -15.82 3.31
C ALA A 53 15.94 -15.17 4.60
N HIS A 54 15.26 -15.36 5.73
CA HIS A 54 15.63 -14.85 7.07
C HIS A 54 15.88 -13.34 7.16
N ASN A 55 15.22 -12.57 6.29
CA ASN A 55 15.30 -11.09 6.29
C ASN A 55 14.23 -10.42 7.17
N TYR A 56 13.39 -11.21 7.85
CA TYR A 56 12.41 -10.76 8.84
C TYR A 56 12.62 -11.53 10.14
N HIS A 57 12.13 -10.97 11.25
CA HIS A 57 12.04 -11.65 12.55
C HIS A 57 10.57 -11.74 13.03
N PRO A 58 9.76 -12.66 12.48
CA PRO A 58 8.33 -12.75 12.80
C PRO A 58 8.07 -13.04 14.27
N LEU A 59 6.95 -12.52 14.79
CA LEU A 59 6.42 -12.98 16.07
C LEU A 59 6.01 -14.46 15.96
N PRO A 60 6.17 -15.28 17.02
CA PRO A 60 5.85 -16.70 16.98
C PRO A 60 4.32 -16.92 17.07
N VAL A 61 3.59 -16.49 16.05
CA VAL A 61 2.14 -16.69 15.86
C VAL A 61 1.88 -17.11 14.42
N ALA A 62 1.37 -18.32 14.20
CA ALA A 62 1.07 -18.87 12.89
C ALA A 62 -0.39 -18.58 12.48
N LEU A 63 -0.64 -17.43 11.85
CA LEU A 63 -1.98 -17.01 11.41
C LEU A 63 -2.49 -17.82 10.20
N GLU A 64 -3.76 -18.22 10.22
CA GLU A 64 -4.41 -18.96 9.11
C GLU A 64 -5.66 -18.28 8.54
N ARG A 65 -6.30 -17.38 9.30
CA ARG A 65 -7.57 -16.76 8.89
C ARG A 65 -7.64 -15.31 9.37
N GLY A 66 -8.21 -14.44 8.54
CA GLY A 66 -8.54 -13.05 8.90
C GLY A 66 -9.98 -12.72 8.54
N GLU A 67 -10.64 -11.90 9.36
CA GLU A 67 -11.99 -11.40 9.12
C GLU A 67 -12.21 -10.08 9.87
N GLY A 68 -12.43 -9.00 9.13
CA GLY A 68 -12.57 -7.66 9.69
C GLY A 68 -11.33 -7.28 10.50
N LEU A 69 -11.52 -6.98 11.77
CA LEU A 69 -10.47 -6.57 12.71
C LEU A 69 -9.79 -7.73 13.46
N TYR A 70 -10.16 -8.98 13.15
CA TYR A 70 -9.65 -10.17 13.81
C TYR A 70 -8.81 -11.06 12.90
N VAL A 71 -7.86 -11.74 13.51
CA VAL A 71 -7.11 -12.85 12.92
C VAL A 71 -7.14 -14.07 13.85
N TRP A 72 -6.99 -15.26 13.27
CA TRP A 72 -6.93 -16.53 13.99
C TRP A 72 -5.67 -17.30 13.60
N ASP A 73 -5.02 -17.92 14.59
CA ASP A 73 -3.91 -18.85 14.36
C ASP A 73 -4.40 -20.27 14.07
N VAL A 74 -3.46 -21.15 13.67
CA VAL A 74 -3.72 -22.57 13.36
C VAL A 74 -4.23 -23.39 14.57
N GLU A 75 -4.13 -22.85 15.78
CA GLU A 75 -4.68 -23.46 17.00
C GLU A 75 -6.08 -22.92 17.35
N GLY A 76 -6.58 -21.95 16.58
CA GLY A 76 -7.89 -21.33 16.75
C GLY A 76 -7.92 -20.15 17.72
N ASN A 77 -6.77 -19.70 18.23
CA ASN A 77 -6.69 -18.50 19.07
C ASN A 77 -7.04 -17.27 18.24
N ARG A 78 -7.84 -16.36 18.80
CA ARG A 78 -8.30 -15.15 18.12
C ARG A 78 -7.60 -13.91 18.67
N TYR A 79 -7.15 -13.04 17.77
CA TYR A 79 -6.45 -11.80 18.09
C TYR A 79 -7.12 -10.60 17.43
N TYR A 80 -7.07 -9.44 18.08
CA TYR A 80 -7.22 -8.17 17.38
C TYR A 80 -5.93 -7.87 16.61
N ASP A 81 -6.02 -7.56 15.33
CA ASP A 81 -4.85 -7.14 14.55
C ASP A 81 -4.63 -5.62 14.64
N PHE A 82 -3.82 -5.21 15.61
CA PHE A 82 -3.41 -3.81 15.80
C PHE A 82 -2.24 -3.38 14.90
N LEU A 83 -1.69 -4.29 14.09
CA LEU A 83 -0.67 -3.95 13.09
C LEU A 83 -1.31 -3.59 11.75
N SER A 84 -2.35 -4.34 11.36
CA SER A 84 -3.07 -4.18 10.08
C SER A 84 -2.12 -4.12 8.88
N ALA A 85 -1.07 -4.96 8.92
CA ALA A 85 0.06 -4.98 7.99
C ALA A 85 0.58 -3.57 7.65
N TYR A 86 0.87 -2.78 8.69
CA TYR A 86 1.43 -1.43 8.57
C TYR A 86 0.53 -0.46 7.81
N SER A 87 -0.78 -0.49 8.06
CA SER A 87 -1.83 0.32 7.38
C SER A 87 -2.19 -0.19 5.98
N ALA A 88 -1.99 -1.48 5.68
CA ALA A 88 -2.43 -2.07 4.41
C ALA A 88 -3.85 -2.65 4.45
N VAL A 89 -4.34 -3.02 5.64
CA VAL A 89 -5.63 -3.71 5.81
C VAL A 89 -6.66 -2.78 6.49
N ASN A 90 -6.72 -1.52 6.07
CA ASN A 90 -7.55 -0.51 6.75
C ASN A 90 -9.07 -0.79 6.65
N GLN A 91 -9.50 -1.48 5.60
CA GLN A 91 -10.87 -1.93 5.37
C GLN A 91 -11.21 -3.22 6.14
N GLY A 92 -10.25 -3.80 6.86
CA GLY A 92 -10.39 -5.08 7.54
C GLY A 92 -10.07 -6.29 6.64
N HIS A 93 -9.66 -7.37 7.28
CA HIS A 93 -9.26 -8.61 6.63
C HIS A 93 -10.42 -9.21 5.84
N CYS A 94 -10.12 -9.62 4.60
CA CYS A 94 -11.05 -10.30 3.70
C CYS A 94 -12.40 -9.57 3.52
N HIS A 95 -12.38 -8.24 3.42
CA HIS A 95 -13.58 -7.43 3.26
C HIS A 95 -14.46 -7.93 2.08
N PRO A 96 -15.74 -8.27 2.31
CA PRO A 96 -16.56 -9.01 1.34
C PRO A 96 -16.72 -8.29 0.00
N LYS A 97 -16.85 -6.95 0.01
CA LYS A 97 -16.94 -6.14 -1.23
C LYS A 97 -15.66 -6.22 -2.07
N ILE A 98 -14.49 -6.18 -1.43
CA ILE A 98 -13.19 -6.18 -2.12
C ILE A 98 -12.90 -7.59 -2.66
N ILE A 99 -13.16 -8.63 -1.87
CA ILE A 99 -13.00 -10.02 -2.30
C ILE A 99 -13.96 -10.38 -3.45
N ALA A 100 -15.19 -9.87 -3.43
CA ALA A 100 -16.13 -10.03 -4.54
C ALA A 100 -15.60 -9.38 -5.84
N ALA A 101 -15.06 -8.16 -5.75
CA ALA A 101 -14.44 -7.48 -6.90
C ALA A 101 -13.23 -8.24 -7.46
N LEU A 102 -12.36 -8.74 -6.57
CA LEU A 102 -11.23 -9.61 -6.94
C LEU A 102 -11.72 -10.84 -7.71
N ASN A 103 -12.65 -11.61 -7.13
CA ASN A 103 -13.12 -12.86 -7.73
C ASN A 103 -13.81 -12.65 -9.07
N ALA A 104 -14.63 -11.61 -9.18
CA ALA A 104 -15.33 -11.27 -10.41
C ALA A 104 -14.36 -10.89 -11.52
N GLN A 105 -13.38 -10.02 -11.24
CA GLN A 105 -12.42 -9.58 -12.24
C GLN A 105 -11.41 -10.68 -12.60
N ALA A 106 -10.95 -11.48 -11.62
CA ALA A 106 -10.01 -12.58 -11.84
C ALA A 106 -10.59 -13.66 -12.75
N SER A 107 -11.92 -13.89 -12.68
CA SER A 107 -12.63 -14.84 -13.55
C SER A 107 -12.89 -14.30 -14.96
N ARG A 108 -12.54 -13.03 -15.24
CA ARG A 108 -12.78 -12.35 -16.51
C ARG A 108 -11.48 -12.01 -17.23
N LEU A 109 -10.62 -11.20 -16.63
CA LEU A 109 -9.37 -10.74 -17.23
C LEU A 109 -8.42 -10.18 -16.16
N THR A 110 -7.21 -10.74 -16.07
CA THR A 110 -6.25 -10.37 -15.02
C THR A 110 -5.17 -9.39 -15.50
N LEU A 111 -4.51 -9.70 -16.62
CA LEU A 111 -3.34 -8.98 -17.12
C LEU A 111 -3.35 -8.88 -18.64
N THR A 112 -3.14 -7.68 -19.17
CA THR A 112 -2.99 -7.42 -20.61
C THR A 112 -1.66 -6.77 -20.99
N SER A 113 -0.81 -6.42 -20.02
CA SER A 113 0.19 -5.34 -20.14
C SER A 113 -0.46 -3.99 -20.50
N ARG A 114 0.36 -2.93 -20.61
CA ARG A 114 -0.07 -1.62 -21.13
C ARG A 114 0.13 -1.48 -22.65
N ALA A 115 0.55 -2.54 -23.35
CA ALA A 115 0.60 -2.55 -24.81
C ALA A 115 -0.79 -2.66 -25.46
N PHE A 116 -1.78 -3.17 -24.71
CA PHE A 116 -3.17 -3.27 -25.14
C PHE A 116 -4.06 -2.47 -24.21
N TYR A 117 -5.09 -1.85 -24.78
CA TYR A 117 -6.19 -1.32 -23.97
C TYR A 117 -6.96 -2.46 -23.33
N ASN A 118 -7.47 -2.21 -22.13
CA ASN A 118 -8.50 -2.99 -21.47
C ASN A 118 -9.61 -2.05 -21.01
N ASP A 119 -10.75 -2.61 -20.65
CA ASP A 119 -11.96 -1.87 -20.28
C ASP A 119 -11.97 -1.34 -18.83
N VAL A 120 -10.94 -1.64 -18.04
CA VAL A 120 -10.88 -1.29 -16.60
C VAL A 120 -9.93 -0.14 -16.31
N LEU A 121 -8.73 -0.13 -16.91
CA LEU A 121 -7.67 0.82 -16.56
C LEU A 121 -8.14 2.27 -16.71
N GLY A 122 -8.77 2.62 -17.84
CA GLY A 122 -9.28 3.98 -18.06
C GLY A 122 -10.34 4.39 -17.03
N SER A 123 -11.23 3.47 -16.64
CA SER A 123 -12.25 3.70 -15.61
C SER A 123 -11.62 3.94 -14.24
N TYR A 124 -10.58 3.16 -13.88
CA TYR A 124 -9.81 3.39 -12.66
C TYR A 124 -9.06 4.72 -12.69
N GLU A 125 -8.39 5.03 -13.80
CA GLU A 125 -7.68 6.30 -13.99
C GLU A 125 -8.64 7.49 -13.81
N GLU A 126 -9.84 7.45 -14.41
CA GLU A 126 -10.89 8.45 -14.22
C GLU A 126 -11.38 8.53 -12.77
N TYR A 127 -11.68 7.39 -12.15
CA TYR A 127 -12.19 7.33 -10.78
C TYR A 127 -11.20 7.94 -9.78
N ILE A 128 -9.95 7.48 -9.78
CA ILE A 128 -8.97 7.88 -8.78
C ILE A 128 -8.53 9.34 -8.98
N THR A 129 -8.41 9.81 -10.22
CA THR A 129 -8.05 11.21 -10.49
C THR A 129 -9.13 12.18 -10.04
N LYS A 130 -10.41 11.82 -10.21
CA LYS A 130 -11.54 12.60 -9.69
C LYS A 130 -11.60 12.58 -8.16
N LEU A 131 -11.38 11.42 -7.55
CA LEU A 131 -11.42 11.28 -6.08
C LEU A 131 -10.37 12.14 -5.39
N PHE A 132 -9.13 12.14 -5.89
CA PHE A 132 -8.01 12.85 -5.26
C PHE A 132 -7.73 14.24 -5.87
N GLY A 133 -8.42 14.63 -6.94
CA GLY A 133 -8.29 15.96 -7.55
C GLY A 133 -6.96 16.19 -8.27
N TYR A 134 -6.54 15.24 -9.09
CA TYR A 134 -5.33 15.32 -9.94
C TYR A 134 -5.67 15.13 -11.41
N HIS A 135 -4.82 15.61 -12.32
CA HIS A 135 -5.08 15.39 -13.75
C HIS A 135 -4.78 13.96 -14.21
N LYS A 136 -3.77 13.32 -13.63
CA LYS A 136 -3.28 12.01 -14.05
C LYS A 136 -2.87 11.12 -12.89
N VAL A 137 -2.88 9.82 -13.15
CA VAL A 137 -2.33 8.78 -12.29
C VAL A 137 -1.41 7.88 -13.11
N LEU A 138 -0.31 7.43 -12.49
CA LEU A 138 0.52 6.34 -12.98
C LEU A 138 0.46 5.18 -11.98
N PRO A 139 -0.25 4.08 -12.30
CA PRO A 139 -0.37 2.95 -11.40
C PRO A 139 0.86 2.04 -11.48
N MET A 140 1.35 1.63 -10.32
CA MET A 140 2.48 0.71 -10.12
C MET A 140 2.04 -0.42 -9.17
N ASN A 141 2.96 -1.24 -8.66
CA ASN A 141 2.62 -2.43 -7.86
C ASN A 141 2.92 -2.24 -6.37
N THR A 142 4.02 -1.57 -6.04
CA THR A 142 4.47 -1.39 -4.64
C THR A 142 4.71 0.07 -4.31
N GLY A 143 4.71 0.42 -3.01
CA GLY A 143 5.01 1.78 -2.56
C GLY A 143 6.37 2.27 -3.08
N VAL A 144 7.40 1.41 -3.04
CA VAL A 144 8.74 1.78 -3.52
C VAL A 144 8.79 2.04 -5.03
N GLU A 145 8.03 1.31 -5.84
CA GLU A 145 7.90 1.65 -7.27
C GLU A 145 7.20 3.01 -7.47
N GLY A 146 6.28 3.37 -6.57
CA GLY A 146 5.67 4.70 -6.51
C GLY A 146 6.71 5.78 -6.20
N GLY A 147 7.56 5.57 -5.19
CA GLY A 147 8.67 6.46 -4.85
C GLY A 147 9.70 6.61 -5.99
N GLU A 148 10.09 5.51 -6.63
CA GLU A 148 10.99 5.52 -7.81
C GLU A 148 10.36 6.32 -8.96
N THR A 149 9.06 6.14 -9.18
CA THR A 149 8.29 6.87 -10.19
C THR A 149 8.25 8.36 -9.89
N ALA A 150 7.97 8.75 -8.65
CA ALA A 150 7.98 10.15 -8.21
C ALA A 150 9.38 10.78 -8.35
N CYS A 151 10.44 10.08 -7.99
CA CYS A 151 11.82 10.52 -8.18
C CYS A 151 12.15 10.75 -9.67
N LYS A 152 11.73 9.83 -10.55
CA LYS A 152 11.91 9.98 -12.00
C LYS A 152 11.12 11.17 -12.55
N LEU A 153 9.87 11.33 -12.15
CA LEU A 153 9.03 12.47 -12.53
C LEU A 153 9.66 13.79 -12.11
N ALA A 154 10.08 13.91 -10.85
CA ALA A 154 10.67 15.13 -10.32
C ALA A 154 11.97 15.50 -11.05
N ARG A 155 12.88 14.54 -11.26
CA ARG A 155 14.10 14.78 -12.02
C ARG A 155 13.81 15.17 -13.45
N LYS A 156 12.87 14.49 -14.11
CA LYS A 156 12.55 14.78 -15.50
C LYS A 156 11.90 16.15 -15.66
N TRP A 157 10.95 16.50 -14.80
CA TRP A 157 10.38 17.84 -14.73
C TRP A 157 11.46 18.89 -14.47
N ALA A 158 12.40 18.63 -13.55
CA ALA A 158 13.47 19.58 -13.27
C ALA A 158 14.35 19.86 -14.49
N TYR A 159 14.70 18.85 -15.27
CA TYR A 159 15.50 19.03 -16.49
C TYR A 159 14.73 19.66 -17.65
N THR A 160 13.46 19.32 -17.80
CA THR A 160 12.68 19.67 -19.02
C THR A 160 11.79 20.90 -18.86
N VAL A 161 11.41 21.23 -17.62
CA VAL A 161 10.50 22.33 -17.29
C VAL A 161 11.22 23.38 -16.45
N LYS A 162 11.81 23.00 -15.30
CA LYS A 162 12.54 23.95 -14.43
C LYS A 162 13.84 24.46 -15.05
N GLY A 163 14.49 23.68 -15.91
CA GLY A 163 15.73 24.04 -16.58
C GLY A 163 17.01 23.76 -15.78
N VAL A 164 16.95 22.83 -14.82
CA VAL A 164 18.13 22.39 -14.07
C VAL A 164 19.16 21.77 -15.03
N PRO A 165 20.47 22.05 -14.90
CA PRO A 165 21.48 21.45 -15.75
C PRO A 165 21.49 19.92 -15.67
N LYS A 166 21.82 19.27 -16.80
CA LYS A 166 21.85 17.80 -16.91
C LYS A 166 22.67 17.16 -15.78
N ASN A 167 22.10 16.13 -15.15
CA ASN A 167 22.69 15.36 -14.05
C ASN A 167 22.94 16.16 -12.75
N GLN A 168 22.40 17.36 -12.61
CA GLN A 168 22.54 18.16 -11.39
C GLN A 168 21.28 18.19 -10.52
N ALA A 169 20.17 17.58 -10.94
CA ALA A 169 18.93 17.62 -10.16
C ALA A 169 19.07 16.89 -8.83
N LYS A 170 18.68 17.59 -7.76
CA LYS A 170 18.69 17.09 -6.38
C LYS A 170 17.28 16.81 -5.89
N ILE A 171 17.11 15.78 -5.06
CA ILE A 171 15.87 15.55 -4.30
C ILE A 171 16.23 15.55 -2.82
N ILE A 172 15.55 16.39 -2.05
CA ILE A 172 15.71 16.47 -0.60
C ILE A 172 14.75 15.44 0.03
N PHE A 173 15.23 14.73 1.03
CA PHE A 173 14.46 13.84 1.88
C PHE A 173 14.57 14.28 3.34
N ALA A 174 13.59 13.92 4.16
CA ALA A 174 13.68 14.10 5.60
C ALA A 174 14.52 12.97 6.23
N GLU A 175 15.38 13.28 7.21
CA GLU A 175 16.05 12.26 8.03
C GLU A 175 15.02 11.34 8.71
N GLY A 176 15.31 10.05 8.80
CA GLY A 176 14.36 9.05 9.31
C GLY A 176 13.28 8.59 8.32
N ASN A 177 13.36 9.01 7.05
CA ASN A 177 12.43 8.57 6.00
C ASN A 177 12.45 7.06 5.78
N PHE A 178 11.31 6.53 5.35
CA PHE A 178 11.19 5.20 4.76
C PHE A 178 10.22 5.21 3.59
N TRP A 179 10.72 4.91 2.40
CA TRP A 179 9.89 4.78 1.20
C TRP A 179 10.18 3.49 0.41
N GLY A 180 11.02 2.61 0.96
CA GLY A 180 11.30 1.30 0.39
C GLY A 180 12.71 0.76 0.61
N ARG A 181 13.06 -0.27 -0.15
CA ARG A 181 14.32 -1.02 -0.02
C ARG A 181 15.11 -1.14 -1.35
N THR A 182 14.77 -0.36 -2.37
CA THR A 182 15.56 -0.31 -3.62
C THR A 182 16.88 0.42 -3.39
N MET A 183 17.82 0.29 -4.33
CA MET A 183 19.08 1.05 -4.30
C MET A 183 18.86 2.55 -4.15
N ALA A 184 17.84 3.14 -4.81
CA ALA A 184 17.55 4.56 -4.63
C ALA A 184 17.00 4.85 -3.23
N ALA A 185 16.06 4.03 -2.73
CA ALA A 185 15.49 4.23 -1.40
C ALA A 185 16.53 4.20 -0.28
N ILE A 186 17.41 3.19 -0.30
CA ILE A 186 18.46 3.08 0.71
C ILE A 186 19.52 4.18 0.57
N SER A 187 19.64 4.81 -0.60
CA SER A 187 20.57 5.93 -0.84
C SER A 187 20.13 7.23 -0.16
N SER A 188 18.87 7.36 0.23
CA SER A 188 18.37 8.46 1.04
C SER A 188 18.09 8.05 2.49
N SER A 189 18.48 6.85 2.92
CA SER A 189 18.19 6.38 4.28
C SER A 189 19.24 6.88 5.28
N THR A 190 18.79 7.19 6.49
CA THR A 190 19.65 7.44 7.66
C THR A 190 19.70 6.26 8.61
N ASP A 191 19.04 5.14 8.29
CA ASP A 191 19.05 3.92 9.09
C ASP A 191 20.15 2.97 8.59
N PRO A 192 21.22 2.73 9.36
CA PRO A 192 22.35 1.91 8.91
C PRO A 192 21.95 0.50 8.48
N SER A 193 20.96 -0.10 9.17
CA SER A 193 20.46 -1.44 8.83
C SER A 193 19.83 -1.52 7.43
N SER A 194 19.42 -0.38 6.89
CA SER A 194 18.81 -0.29 5.57
C SER A 194 19.83 -0.13 4.44
N TYR A 195 21.03 0.43 4.67
CA TYR A 195 21.98 0.77 3.59
C TYR A 195 23.39 0.17 3.72
N GLU A 196 23.80 -0.28 4.91
CA GLU A 196 25.16 -0.81 5.13
C GLU A 196 25.45 -2.01 4.21
N GLY A 197 26.59 -1.97 3.51
CA GLY A 197 27.04 -3.07 2.64
C GLY A 197 26.42 -3.11 1.24
N PHE A 198 25.52 -2.17 0.88
CA PHE A 198 24.85 -2.18 -0.43
C PHE A 198 25.39 -1.18 -1.47
N GLY A 199 26.37 -0.34 -1.11
CA GLY A 199 26.88 0.71 -1.99
C GLY A 199 27.53 0.21 -3.31
N PRO A 200 27.75 1.09 -4.30
CA PRO A 200 27.63 2.56 -4.24
C PRO A 200 26.19 3.08 -4.32
N PHE A 201 25.95 4.25 -3.74
CA PHE A 201 24.62 4.86 -3.59
C PHE A 201 24.28 5.84 -4.72
N MET A 202 22.98 6.06 -4.93
CA MET A 202 22.42 6.99 -5.90
C MET A 202 22.82 8.43 -5.53
N PRO A 203 23.55 9.16 -6.41
CA PRO A 203 23.88 10.56 -6.18
C PRO A 203 22.65 11.46 -6.36
N GLY A 204 22.78 12.72 -5.89
CA GLY A 204 21.75 13.75 -6.05
C GLY A 204 20.58 13.60 -5.10
N PHE A 205 20.76 12.91 -3.97
CA PHE A 205 19.85 12.94 -2.83
C PHE A 205 20.52 13.70 -1.67
N GLU A 206 19.74 14.54 -1.00
CA GLU A 206 20.17 15.32 0.15
C GLU A 206 19.19 15.10 1.31
N LEU A 207 19.66 15.32 2.54
CA LEU A 207 18.89 15.09 3.75
C LEU A 207 18.78 16.37 4.57
N VAL A 208 17.60 16.59 5.14
CA VAL A 208 17.35 17.62 6.16
C VAL A 208 16.63 16.99 7.35
N PRO A 209 16.81 17.49 8.58
CA PRO A 209 16.06 17.00 9.73
C PRO A 209 14.54 17.08 9.50
N TYR A 210 13.82 16.04 9.87
CA TYR A 210 12.35 16.04 9.82
C TYR A 210 11.77 17.10 10.76
N ASN A 211 10.67 17.73 10.36
CA ASN A 211 10.00 18.78 11.14
C ASN A 211 10.90 20.01 11.45
N ASP A 212 11.92 20.29 10.61
CA ASP A 212 12.80 21.47 10.76
C ASP A 212 12.70 22.40 9.55
N ILE A 213 11.89 23.46 9.70
CA ILE A 213 11.67 24.46 8.64
C ILE A 213 12.95 25.24 8.28
N PRO A 214 13.78 25.73 9.23
CA PRO A 214 15.00 26.45 8.88
C PRO A 214 15.98 25.64 8.01
N SER A 215 16.14 24.35 8.28
CA SER A 215 16.99 23.47 7.47
C SER A 215 16.41 23.25 6.08
N LEU A 216 15.10 23.05 5.96
CA LEU A 216 14.43 22.96 4.67
C LEU A 216 14.57 24.27 3.87
N GLU A 217 14.32 25.43 4.49
CA GLU A 217 14.49 26.75 3.86
C GLU A 217 15.90 26.94 3.32
N LYS A 218 16.91 26.57 4.10
CA LYS A 218 18.32 26.64 3.69
C LYS A 218 18.61 25.72 2.50
N ALA A 219 18.14 24.47 2.54
CA ALA A 219 18.40 23.51 1.47
C ALA A 219 17.72 23.92 0.15
N LEU A 220 16.52 24.51 0.21
CA LEU A 220 15.77 24.99 -0.96
C LEU A 220 16.42 26.21 -1.65
N GLN A 221 17.46 26.82 -1.06
CA GLN A 221 18.25 27.89 -1.71
C GLN A 221 19.07 27.39 -2.89
N ASP A 222 19.34 26.09 -3.00
CA ASP A 222 20.03 25.52 -4.16
C ASP A 222 19.06 25.46 -5.37
N PRO A 223 19.36 26.19 -6.47
CA PRO A 223 18.48 26.23 -7.64
C PRO A 223 18.31 24.88 -8.35
N ASN A 224 19.18 23.91 -8.07
CA ASN A 224 19.14 22.57 -8.67
C ASN A 224 18.21 21.59 -7.94
N VAL A 225 17.59 22.00 -6.83
CA VAL A 225 16.61 21.15 -6.13
C VAL A 225 15.37 20.97 -7.01
N ALA A 226 15.06 19.73 -7.32
CA ALA A 226 13.88 19.33 -8.09
C ALA A 226 12.66 19.16 -7.19
N ALA A 227 12.84 18.48 -6.06
CA ALA A 227 11.77 18.11 -5.16
C ALA A 227 12.21 17.99 -3.71
N PHE A 228 11.23 18.09 -2.81
CA PHE A 228 11.30 17.61 -1.44
C PHE A 228 10.29 16.47 -1.26
N MET A 229 10.78 15.29 -0.85
CA MET A 229 9.97 14.11 -0.59
C MET A 229 9.89 13.85 0.92
N VAL A 230 8.67 13.80 1.44
CA VAL A 230 8.43 13.65 2.88
C VAL A 230 7.13 12.92 3.17
N GLU A 231 7.15 12.07 4.19
CA GLU A 231 5.95 11.47 4.78
C GLU A 231 5.19 12.51 5.62
N PRO A 232 3.85 12.63 5.52
CA PRO A 232 3.07 13.51 6.38
C PRO A 232 3.20 13.21 7.89
N ILE A 233 3.42 11.93 8.21
CA ILE A 233 3.79 11.40 9.52
C ILE A 233 4.79 10.29 9.23
N GLN A 234 6.00 10.34 9.77
CA GLN A 234 6.97 9.27 9.55
C GLN A 234 6.53 8.02 10.31
N GLY A 235 6.13 6.98 9.58
CA GLY A 235 5.58 5.79 10.20
C GLY A 235 6.67 4.91 10.78
N GLU A 236 7.65 4.56 9.96
CA GLU A 236 8.75 3.65 10.32
C GLU A 236 9.73 4.25 11.34
N ALA A 237 9.82 5.58 11.39
CA ALA A 237 10.52 6.29 12.46
C ALA A 237 9.80 6.21 13.83
N GLY A 238 8.69 5.47 13.92
CA GLY A 238 7.91 5.26 15.13
C GLY A 238 6.72 6.22 15.26
N VAL A 239 6.00 6.48 14.17
CA VAL A 239 4.81 7.36 14.13
C VAL A 239 5.15 8.76 14.65
N VAL A 240 6.11 9.42 14.00
CA VAL A 240 6.55 10.78 14.35
C VAL A 240 5.62 11.80 13.68
N VAL A 241 4.70 12.34 14.49
CA VAL A 241 3.77 13.40 14.07
C VAL A 241 4.51 14.74 14.05
N PRO A 242 4.51 15.50 12.94
CA PRO A 242 5.18 16.79 12.88
C PRO A 242 4.39 17.85 13.64
N ASP A 243 5.01 19.01 13.85
CA ASP A 243 4.33 20.14 14.47
C ASP A 243 3.18 20.65 13.60
N GLN A 244 2.17 21.22 14.28
CA GLN A 244 1.03 21.82 13.60
C GLN A 244 1.50 22.90 12.62
N GLY A 245 1.09 22.80 11.37
CA GLY A 245 1.44 23.76 10.31
C GLY A 245 2.72 23.43 9.54
N TYR A 246 3.49 22.41 9.94
CA TYR A 246 4.71 21.99 9.21
C TYR A 246 4.44 21.74 7.72
N LEU A 247 3.46 20.90 7.38
CA LEU A 247 3.15 20.56 5.98
C LEU A 247 2.60 21.76 5.18
N THR A 248 1.85 22.65 5.83
CA THR A 248 1.43 23.91 5.21
C THR A 248 2.65 24.75 4.84
N LYS A 249 3.62 24.85 5.75
CA LYS A 249 4.87 25.59 5.50
C LYS A 249 5.74 24.91 4.44
N VAL A 250 5.81 23.59 4.42
CA VAL A 250 6.45 22.82 3.33
C VAL A 250 5.85 23.18 1.98
N ARG A 251 4.52 23.19 1.86
CA ARG A 251 3.81 23.57 0.64
C ARG A 251 4.17 24.99 0.19
N GLU A 252 4.14 25.96 1.11
CA GLU A 252 4.50 27.34 0.82
C GLU A 252 5.94 27.45 0.29
N LEU A 253 6.89 26.84 0.99
CA LEU A 253 8.32 26.91 0.64
C LEU A 253 8.64 26.25 -0.68
N CYS A 254 8.06 25.07 -0.95
CA CYS A 254 8.22 24.38 -2.23
C CYS A 254 7.70 25.26 -3.38
N THR A 255 6.53 25.88 -3.20
CA THR A 255 5.94 26.80 -4.20
C THR A 255 6.83 28.02 -4.44
N GLN A 256 7.31 28.67 -3.37
CA GLN A 256 8.15 29.87 -3.46
C GLN A 256 9.46 29.61 -4.20
N ASN A 257 10.04 28.42 -4.08
CA ASN A 257 11.31 28.06 -4.69
C ASN A 257 11.18 27.29 -6.02
N ASN A 258 9.95 27.17 -6.55
CA ASN A 258 9.65 26.34 -7.72
C ASN A 258 10.25 24.92 -7.57
N VAL A 259 9.94 24.27 -6.47
CA VAL A 259 10.35 22.91 -6.10
C VAL A 259 9.09 22.07 -5.95
N LEU A 260 9.10 20.84 -6.45
CA LEU A 260 7.96 19.94 -6.28
C LEU A 260 7.91 19.39 -4.86
N TRP A 261 6.75 19.45 -4.22
CA TRP A 261 6.50 18.69 -3.01
C TRP A 261 5.94 17.30 -3.37
N ILE A 262 6.63 16.26 -2.94
CA ILE A 262 6.22 14.87 -3.02
C ILE A 262 5.76 14.42 -1.63
N ALA A 263 4.50 14.07 -1.46
CA ALA A 263 4.02 13.42 -0.23
C ALA A 263 4.02 11.90 -0.43
N ASP A 264 4.78 11.19 0.41
CA ASP A 264 4.65 9.74 0.52
C ASP A 264 3.49 9.43 1.46
N GLU A 265 2.36 9.03 0.87
CA GLU A 265 1.12 8.73 1.59
C GLU A 265 0.79 7.23 1.54
N VAL A 266 1.81 6.40 1.25
CA VAL A 266 1.66 4.95 1.22
C VAL A 266 1.12 4.44 2.54
N GLN A 267 1.50 5.03 3.68
CA GLN A 267 1.03 4.62 5.02
C GLN A 267 -0.02 5.55 5.64
N THR A 268 0.04 6.86 5.38
CA THR A 268 -0.79 7.87 6.04
C THR A 268 -2.11 8.16 5.32
N GLY A 269 -2.19 7.93 4.00
CA GLY A 269 -3.41 8.02 3.20
C GLY A 269 -3.85 9.43 2.79
N LEU A 270 -3.88 10.42 3.71
CA LEU A 270 -4.21 11.83 3.41
C LEU A 270 -3.50 12.85 4.34
N ALA A 271 -2.75 13.79 3.74
CA ALA A 271 -1.92 14.81 4.40
C ALA A 271 -2.73 16.05 4.81
N GLY A 272 -3.92 16.24 4.24
CA GLY A 272 -4.77 17.42 4.44
C GLY A 272 -4.29 18.68 3.70
N VAL A 273 -3.14 18.64 3.02
CA VAL A 273 -2.63 19.68 2.12
C VAL A 273 -2.22 18.99 0.82
N ARG A 274 -2.62 19.54 -0.33
CA ARG A 274 -2.39 18.91 -1.66
C ARG A 274 -0.91 19.03 -2.09
N PRO A 275 -0.16 17.94 -2.23
CA PRO A 275 1.19 17.95 -2.80
C PRO A 275 1.17 18.05 -4.34
N ASP A 276 2.31 18.33 -4.95
CA ASP A 276 2.46 18.30 -6.42
C ASP A 276 2.46 16.87 -6.96
N ILE A 277 3.05 15.95 -6.18
CA ILE A 277 3.01 14.50 -6.43
C ILE A 277 2.58 13.81 -5.13
N VAL A 278 1.57 12.94 -5.21
CA VAL A 278 1.21 12.04 -4.11
C VAL A 278 1.48 10.60 -4.50
N ILE A 279 2.02 9.82 -3.56
CA ILE A 279 2.24 8.38 -3.72
C ILE A 279 1.26 7.65 -2.79
N LEU A 280 0.46 6.75 -3.35
CA LEU A 280 -0.47 5.89 -2.64
C LEU A 280 -0.06 4.42 -2.80
N GLY A 281 -0.38 3.59 -1.82
CA GLY A 281 -0.13 2.15 -1.83
C GLY A 281 -0.90 1.47 -0.69
N LYS A 282 -0.42 0.32 -0.19
CA LYS A 282 -0.95 -0.38 0.99
C LYS A 282 -2.49 -0.48 0.98
N ALA A 283 -3.18 0.35 1.76
CA ALA A 283 -4.64 0.34 1.87
C ALA A 283 -5.39 0.69 0.58
N LEU A 284 -4.69 1.15 -0.47
CA LEU A 284 -5.24 1.37 -1.80
C LEU A 284 -5.98 0.13 -2.36
N SER A 285 -5.62 -1.09 -1.92
CA SER A 285 -6.31 -2.33 -2.28
C SER A 285 -6.98 -3.05 -1.10
N GLY A 286 -7.00 -2.43 0.07
CA GLY A 286 -7.42 -3.07 1.32
C GLY A 286 -6.66 -4.35 1.66
N GLY A 287 -5.37 -4.40 1.29
CA GLY A 287 -4.48 -5.52 1.62
C GLY A 287 -4.70 -6.76 0.75
N VAL A 288 -5.60 -6.69 -0.24
CA VAL A 288 -5.97 -7.84 -1.08
C VAL A 288 -5.02 -8.04 -2.26
N TYR A 289 -4.47 -6.95 -2.82
CA TYR A 289 -3.64 -7.03 -4.03
C TYR A 289 -2.53 -5.97 -4.06
N PRO A 290 -1.30 -6.27 -4.51
CA PRO A 290 -0.26 -5.27 -4.63
C PRO A 290 -0.59 -4.25 -5.73
N ILE A 291 -0.82 -3.00 -5.33
CA ILE A 291 -0.99 -1.85 -6.20
C ILE A 291 -0.48 -0.59 -5.49
N SER A 292 0.11 0.30 -6.27
CA SER A 292 0.40 1.68 -5.87
C SER A 292 -0.03 2.64 -6.97
N ALA A 293 -0.13 3.93 -6.63
CA ALA A 293 -0.51 4.97 -7.56
C ALA A 293 0.31 6.23 -7.30
N VAL A 294 0.82 6.83 -8.37
CA VAL A 294 1.44 8.16 -8.32
C VAL A 294 0.52 9.13 -9.02
N LEU A 295 0.00 10.14 -8.32
CA LEU A 295 -0.87 11.15 -8.90
C LEU A 295 -0.16 12.51 -8.94
N CYS A 296 -0.26 13.19 -10.07
CA CYS A 296 0.21 14.56 -10.25
C CYS A 296 -0.48 15.22 -11.45
N ASP A 297 -0.28 16.52 -11.60
CA ASP A 297 -0.86 17.29 -12.71
C ASP A 297 -0.06 17.13 -14.01
N ASP A 298 -0.68 17.51 -15.13
CA ASP A 298 -0.15 17.27 -16.48
C ASP A 298 1.27 17.82 -16.69
N GLU A 299 1.57 18.98 -16.11
CA GLU A 299 2.89 19.62 -16.21
C GLU A 299 4.02 18.70 -15.73
N VAL A 300 3.74 17.87 -14.72
CA VAL A 300 4.70 16.90 -14.18
C VAL A 300 4.54 15.55 -14.86
N MET A 301 3.32 14.99 -14.90
CA MET A 301 3.09 13.63 -15.39
C MET A 301 3.49 13.45 -16.85
N LEU A 302 3.12 14.42 -17.71
CA LEU A 302 3.34 14.30 -19.16
C LEU A 302 4.79 14.55 -19.56
N THR A 303 5.70 14.78 -18.61
CA THR A 303 7.13 14.80 -18.89
C THR A 303 7.64 13.40 -19.26
N ILE A 304 7.06 12.34 -18.70
CA ILE A 304 7.32 10.95 -19.11
C ILE A 304 6.55 10.65 -20.40
N LYS A 305 7.26 10.15 -21.40
CA LYS A 305 6.77 9.80 -22.74
C LYS A 305 6.75 8.28 -22.93
N PRO A 306 6.02 7.77 -23.94
CA PRO A 306 6.02 6.35 -24.26
C PRO A 306 7.44 5.77 -24.38
N GLY A 307 7.69 4.66 -23.68
CA GLY A 307 8.97 3.95 -23.67
C GLY A 307 9.97 4.34 -22.56
N GLU A 308 9.72 5.41 -21.81
CA GLU A 308 10.69 5.94 -20.82
C GLU A 308 10.41 5.47 -19.37
N HIS A 309 9.22 4.96 -19.13
CA HIS A 309 8.80 4.32 -17.89
C HIS A 309 7.79 3.22 -18.23
N GLY A 310 7.79 2.14 -17.46
CA GLY A 310 6.86 1.03 -17.67
C GLY A 310 6.90 0.04 -16.51
N SER A 311 5.85 -0.76 -16.43
CA SER A 311 5.69 -1.86 -15.49
C SER A 311 4.85 -2.94 -16.15
N THR A 312 5.25 -4.20 -15.98
CA THR A 312 4.50 -5.34 -16.54
C THR A 312 3.11 -5.42 -15.93
N TYR A 313 3.03 -5.29 -14.60
CA TYR A 313 1.80 -5.43 -13.82
C TYR A 313 1.14 -4.09 -13.46
N GLY A 314 1.85 -2.96 -13.59
CA GLY A 314 1.30 -1.64 -13.29
C GLY A 314 0.07 -1.32 -14.14
N GLY A 315 -1.07 -1.06 -13.47
CA GLY A 315 -2.35 -0.78 -14.13
C GLY A 315 -3.06 -2.00 -14.71
N ASN A 316 -2.77 -3.21 -14.21
CA ASN A 316 -3.50 -4.40 -14.62
C ASN A 316 -5.00 -4.35 -14.18
N PRO A 317 -5.94 -4.88 -14.99
CA PRO A 317 -7.37 -4.84 -14.70
C PRO A 317 -7.78 -5.36 -13.32
N LEU A 318 -7.13 -6.43 -12.83
CA LEU A 318 -7.45 -7.03 -11.54
C LEU A 318 -7.16 -6.05 -10.39
N ALA A 319 -5.95 -5.48 -10.36
CA ALA A 319 -5.55 -4.49 -9.38
C ALA A 319 -6.45 -3.25 -9.41
N CYS A 320 -6.79 -2.76 -10.62
CA CYS A 320 -7.65 -1.60 -10.79
C CYS A 320 -9.06 -1.81 -10.21
N GLN A 321 -9.71 -2.97 -10.46
CA GLN A 321 -11.01 -3.27 -9.86
C GLN A 321 -10.95 -3.40 -8.34
N VAL A 322 -9.92 -4.10 -7.83
CA VAL A 322 -9.71 -4.26 -6.38
C VAL A 322 -9.53 -2.89 -5.73
N ALA A 323 -8.75 -2.00 -6.35
CA ALA A 323 -8.49 -0.66 -5.80
C ALA A 323 -9.74 0.23 -5.80
N MET A 324 -10.54 0.23 -6.87
CA MET A 324 -11.82 0.96 -6.88
C MET A 324 -12.73 0.46 -5.77
N ALA A 325 -12.92 -0.86 -5.63
CA ALA A 325 -13.74 -1.42 -4.56
C ALA A 325 -13.22 -1.06 -3.16
N ALA A 326 -11.90 -1.07 -2.96
CA ALA A 326 -11.26 -0.73 -1.70
C ALA A 326 -11.45 0.75 -1.33
N LEU A 327 -11.35 1.66 -2.30
CA LEU A 327 -11.59 3.10 -2.12
C LEU A 327 -13.07 3.40 -1.88
N GLU A 328 -13.98 2.73 -2.59
CA GLU A 328 -15.41 2.85 -2.35
C GLU A 328 -15.80 2.43 -0.92
N VAL A 329 -15.20 1.36 -0.38
CA VAL A 329 -15.41 0.96 1.03
C VAL A 329 -14.99 2.08 1.99
N MET A 330 -13.85 2.75 1.73
CA MET A 330 -13.40 3.85 2.59
C MET A 330 -14.43 4.99 2.66
N GLU A 331 -15.02 5.35 1.51
CA GLU A 331 -16.04 6.41 1.40
C GLU A 331 -17.39 5.96 1.98
N GLU A 332 -17.90 4.80 1.58
CA GLU A 332 -19.22 4.28 1.98
C GLU A 332 -19.31 4.03 3.49
N GLU A 333 -18.22 3.52 4.08
CA GLU A 333 -18.15 3.21 5.52
C GLU A 333 -17.58 4.35 6.36
N ARG A 334 -17.24 5.49 5.73
CA ARG A 334 -16.77 6.70 6.42
C ARG A 334 -15.57 6.42 7.33
N LEU A 335 -14.60 5.68 6.79
CA LEU A 335 -13.48 5.15 7.57
C LEU A 335 -12.56 6.25 8.09
N ALA A 336 -12.45 7.39 7.38
CA ALA A 336 -11.67 8.53 7.83
C ALA A 336 -12.26 9.15 9.11
N GLU A 337 -13.57 9.37 9.16
CA GLU A 337 -14.23 9.90 10.36
C GLU A 337 -14.20 8.90 11.52
N ASN A 338 -14.39 7.61 11.22
CA ASN A 338 -14.24 6.57 12.23
C ASN A 338 -12.81 6.54 12.81
N ALA A 339 -11.79 6.62 11.95
CA ALA A 339 -10.39 6.63 12.38
C ALA A 339 -10.07 7.85 13.25
N GLU A 340 -10.61 9.03 12.93
CA GLU A 340 -10.45 10.22 13.76
C GLU A 340 -11.13 10.05 15.13
N TRP A 341 -12.37 9.57 15.15
CA TRP A 341 -13.11 9.37 16.40
C TRP A 341 -12.47 8.30 17.29
N MET A 342 -12.21 7.11 16.75
CA MET A 342 -11.57 6.00 17.47
C MET A 342 -10.14 6.34 17.89
N GLY A 343 -9.41 7.07 17.06
CA GLY A 343 -8.07 7.55 17.36
C GLY A 343 -8.01 8.42 18.62
N ARG A 344 -8.99 9.33 18.80
CA ARG A 344 -9.10 10.15 20.02
C ARG A 344 -9.33 9.30 21.26
N ILE A 345 -10.23 8.31 21.16
CA ILE A 345 -10.51 7.39 22.26
C ILE A 345 -9.25 6.59 22.61
N LEU A 346 -8.63 5.94 21.62
CA LEU A 346 -7.43 5.12 21.81
C LEU A 346 -6.31 5.92 22.48
N ARG A 347 -5.98 7.11 21.97
CA ARG A 347 -4.94 7.96 22.57
C ARG A 347 -5.33 8.44 23.97
N SER A 348 -6.61 8.71 24.24
CA SER A 348 -7.09 9.08 25.58
C SER A 348 -6.89 7.95 26.59
N GLU A 349 -7.23 6.71 26.22
CA GLU A 349 -7.07 5.54 27.09
C GLU A 349 -5.59 5.17 27.30
N LEU A 350 -4.79 5.19 26.24
CA LEU A 350 -3.35 4.89 26.33
C LEU A 350 -2.59 5.89 27.22
N ARG A 351 -3.03 7.15 27.29
CA ARG A 351 -2.43 8.17 28.18
C ARG A 351 -2.70 7.93 29.67
N LYS A 352 -3.62 7.03 30.02
CA LYS A 352 -3.86 6.63 31.41
C LYS A 352 -2.85 5.58 31.88
N LEU A 353 -2.07 5.01 30.96
CA LEU A 353 -1.02 4.06 31.32
C LEU A 353 0.06 4.76 32.17
N PRO A 354 0.74 4.03 33.07
CA PRO A 354 1.67 4.64 34.00
C PRO A 354 2.85 5.31 33.28
N SER A 355 3.13 6.58 33.63
CA SER A 355 4.14 7.41 32.96
C SER A 355 5.58 6.91 33.10
N GLU A 356 5.82 6.07 34.12
CA GLU A 356 7.10 5.38 34.32
C GLU A 356 7.35 4.26 33.30
N VAL A 357 6.29 3.76 32.66
CA VAL A 357 6.34 2.78 31.57
C VAL A 357 6.15 3.46 30.22
N VAL A 358 5.10 4.27 30.06
CA VAL A 358 4.76 4.95 28.80
C VAL A 358 5.13 6.42 28.89
N THR A 359 6.19 6.82 28.21
CA THR A 359 6.74 8.18 28.26
C THR A 359 6.07 9.13 27.27
N CYS A 360 5.47 8.61 26.20
CA CYS A 360 4.78 9.41 25.19
C CYS A 360 3.69 8.60 24.50
N VAL A 361 2.55 9.23 24.21
CA VAL A 361 1.49 8.71 23.33
C VAL A 361 1.29 9.71 22.20
N ARG A 362 1.54 9.28 20.96
CA ARG A 362 1.49 10.12 19.76
C ARG A 362 0.76 9.42 18.61
N GLY A 363 0.23 10.21 17.68
CA GLY A 363 -0.51 9.69 16.52
C GLY A 363 -1.62 10.61 16.04
N LYS A 364 -2.18 10.29 14.88
CA LYS A 364 -3.32 10.97 14.25
C LYS A 364 -4.24 9.92 13.62
N GLY A 365 -5.56 10.10 13.72
CA GLY A 365 -6.50 9.02 13.39
C GLY A 365 -6.13 7.73 14.14
N LEU A 366 -6.15 6.59 13.45
CA LEU A 366 -5.77 5.29 13.99
C LEU A 366 -4.29 4.90 13.81
N LEU A 367 -3.46 5.76 13.21
CA LEU A 367 -2.00 5.59 13.22
C LEU A 367 -1.44 6.15 14.55
N ASN A 368 -1.13 5.25 15.49
CA ASN A 368 -0.74 5.62 16.86
C ASN A 368 0.47 4.82 17.34
N ALA A 369 1.26 5.43 18.22
CA ALA A 369 2.36 4.79 18.93
C ALA A 369 2.37 5.16 20.41
N ILE A 370 2.90 4.24 21.21
CA ILE A 370 3.35 4.49 22.58
C ILE A 370 4.86 4.37 22.62
N VAL A 371 5.52 5.31 23.28
CA VAL A 371 6.96 5.24 23.56
C VAL A 371 7.12 4.66 24.94
N ILE A 372 7.83 3.53 25.04
CA ILE A 372 8.06 2.81 26.28
C ILE A 372 9.44 3.20 26.83
N LYS A 373 9.53 3.42 28.15
CA LYS A 373 10.81 3.64 28.83
C LYS A 373 11.65 2.36 28.75
N GLU A 374 12.85 2.47 28.20
CA GLU A 374 13.80 1.37 28.17
C GLU A 374 14.21 0.98 29.60
N THR A 375 14.15 -0.30 29.94
CA THR A 375 14.60 -0.84 31.23
C THR A 375 15.65 -1.92 31.02
N LYS A 376 16.55 -2.14 31.99
CA LYS A 376 17.56 -3.20 31.87
C LYS A 376 16.86 -4.55 31.68
N GLY A 377 17.05 -5.20 30.53
CA GLY A 377 16.47 -6.50 30.20
C GLY A 377 15.27 -6.44 29.26
N THR A 378 14.78 -5.26 28.84
CA THR A 378 13.88 -5.17 27.69
C THR A 378 14.66 -5.39 26.40
N PHE A 379 14.04 -6.06 25.43
CA PHE A 379 14.53 -6.21 24.05
C PHE A 379 15.17 -4.91 23.58
N THR A 380 16.40 -5.01 23.08
CA THR A 380 17.14 -3.83 22.65
C THR A 380 16.39 -3.14 21.50
N PRO A 381 16.46 -1.80 21.34
CA PRO A 381 15.80 -1.09 20.24
C PRO A 381 16.17 -1.60 18.84
N LYS A 382 17.28 -2.35 18.70
CA LYS A 382 17.63 -3.06 17.47
C LYS A 382 16.64 -4.20 17.15
N GLU A 383 16.18 -4.95 18.15
CA GLU A 383 15.30 -6.12 17.97
C GLU A 383 13.88 -5.74 17.52
N GLN A 384 13.38 -4.53 17.84
CA GLN A 384 12.07 -4.05 17.36
C GLN A 384 12.07 -3.60 15.90
N ARG A 385 13.23 -3.20 15.34
CA ARG A 385 13.33 -2.76 13.95
C ARG A 385 13.35 -3.91 12.94
N HIS A 386 13.51 -5.16 13.41
CA HIS A 386 13.62 -6.36 12.58
C HIS A 386 12.27 -7.05 12.31
N LEU A 387 11.15 -6.44 12.69
CA LEU A 387 9.84 -6.80 12.14
C LEU A 387 9.69 -6.37 10.66
N PHE A 388 10.71 -5.71 10.09
CA PHE A 388 10.78 -5.19 8.71
C PHE A 388 11.94 -5.74 7.88
#